data_AF-A4STV8-F1
#
_entry.id   AF-A4STV8-F1
#
_cell.length_a   1.000
_cell.length_b   1.000
_cell.length_c   1.000
_cell.angle_alpha   90.00
_cell.angle_beta   90.00
_cell.angle_gamma   90.00
#
_symmetry.space_group_name_H-M   'P 1'
#
loop_
_entity.id
_entity.type
_entity.pdbx_description
1 polymer ?
#
loop_
_entity_poly.entity_id
_entity_poly.type
_entity_poly.pdbx_seq_one_letter_code
_entity_poly.pdbx_strand_id
1 'polypeptide(L)' 'MKQKEMDRTDWLIKFRRAKCNETLDVMRDAALRELTNIREVANMLFAHEKREDEIEIGLYCRKI' A
#
# COMPACT_ATOMS: atom_id res chain seq x y z
N MET A 1 -7.99 4.24 -21.45
CA MET A 1 -7.72 2.86 -21.04
C MET A 1 -8.39 2.65 -19.69
N LYS A 2 -9.26 1.66 -19.51
CA LYS A 2 -9.81 1.37 -18.18
C LYS A 2 -8.66 0.82 -17.33
N GLN A 3 -8.35 1.49 -16.23
CA GLN A 3 -7.38 1.01 -15.24
C GLN A 3 -7.83 -0.40 -14.82
N LYS A 4 -6.95 -1.41 -14.89
CA LYS A 4 -7.25 -2.74 -14.38
C LYS A 4 -7.42 -2.62 -12.86
N GLU A 5 -8.48 -3.20 -12.32
CA GLU A 5 -8.66 -3.22 -10.86
C GLU A 5 -7.50 -3.94 -10.20
N MET A 6 -6.90 -3.31 -9.19
CA MET A 6 -5.74 -3.86 -8.48
C MET A 6 -6.20 -4.77 -7.35
N ASP A 7 -5.63 -5.98 -7.29
CA ASP A 7 -5.85 -6.88 -6.17
C ASP A 7 -4.95 -6.51 -4.96
N ARG A 8 -5.15 -7.20 -3.83
CA ARG A 8 -4.35 -6.97 -2.61
C ARG A 8 -2.85 -7.14 -2.86
N THR A 9 -2.44 -8.10 -3.69
CA THR A 9 -1.03 -8.39 -3.97
C THR A 9 -0.41 -7.28 -4.82
N ASP A 10 -1.14 -6.81 -5.82
CA ASP A 10 -0.73 -5.67 -6.66
C ASP A 10 -0.49 -4.42 -5.81
N TRP A 11 -1.40 -4.13 -4.87
CA TRP A 11 -1.26 -3.02 -3.92
C TRP A 11 -0.07 -3.20 -2.98
N LEU A 12 0.15 -4.41 -2.46
CA LEU A 12 1.29 -4.68 -1.57
C LEU A 12 2.62 -4.49 -2.29
N ILE A 13 2.75 -4.95 -3.54
CA ILE A 13 3.94 -4.73 -4.38
C ILE A 13 4.17 -3.23 -4.57
N LYS A 14 3.11 -2.45 -4.80
CA LYS A 14 3.19 -0.99 -4.91
C LYS A 14 3.68 -0.35 -3.60
N PHE A 15 3.09 -0.73 -2.46
CA PHE A 15 3.43 -0.18 -1.15
C PHE A 15 4.81 -0.57 -0.63
N ARG A 16 5.40 -1.71 -1.06
CA ARG A 16 6.79 -2.09 -0.72
C ARG A 16 7.87 -1.11 -1.18
N ARG A 17 7.50 -0.14 -2.02
CA ARG A 17 8.34 1.01 -2.38
C ARG A 17 8.54 1.98 -1.20
N ALA A 18 7.55 2.10 -0.31
CA ALA A 18 7.65 2.87 0.92
C ALA A 18 8.61 2.20 1.92
N LYS A 19 9.57 2.97 2.44
CA LYS A 19 10.59 2.52 3.39
C LYS A 19 10.33 3.00 4.83
N CYS A 20 9.31 3.81 5.02
CA CYS A 20 8.82 4.27 6.32
C CYS A 20 7.31 4.49 6.25
N ASN A 21 6.66 4.53 7.42
CA ASN A 21 5.21 4.68 7.52
C ASN A 21 4.72 6.02 6.94
N GLU A 22 5.50 7.10 7.09
CA GLU A 22 5.16 8.42 6.51
C GLU A 22 4.98 8.35 4.99
N THR A 23 5.90 7.68 4.29
CA THR A 23 5.78 7.52 2.83
C THR A 23 4.63 6.60 2.47
N LEU A 24 4.40 5.56 3.28
CA LEU A 24 3.32 4.60 3.06
C LEU A 24 1.93 5.26 3.18
N ASP A 25 1.76 6.13 4.17
CA ASP A 25 0.54 6.92 4.37
C ASP A 25 0.28 7.88 3.23
N VAL A 26 1.31 8.59 2.74
CA VAL A 26 1.17 9.46 1.55
C VAL A 26 0.71 8.66 0.33
N MET A 27 1.22 7.44 0.15
CA MET A 27 0.80 6.57 -0.95
C MET A 27 -0.65 6.07 -0.79
N ARG A 28 -1.10 5.76 0.43
CA ARG A 28 -2.49 5.39 0.74
C ARG A 28 -3.43 6.56 0.45
N ASP A 29 -3.11 7.75 0.93
CA ASP A 29 -3.96 8.92 0.80
C ASP A 29 -4.10 9.35 -0.68
N ALA A 30 -3.03 9.22 -1.46
CA ALA A 30 -3.09 9.42 -2.91
C ALA A 30 -3.98 8.37 -3.59
N ALA A 31 -3.91 7.10 -3.18
CA ALA A 31 -4.77 6.05 -3.72
C ALA A 31 -6.25 6.26 -3.38
N LEU A 32 -6.57 6.67 -2.15
CA LEU A 32 -7.94 6.92 -1.69
C LEU A 32 -8.66 8.02 -2.47
N ARG A 33 -7.93 9.00 -3.01
CA ARG A 33 -8.52 10.07 -3.83
C ARG A 33 -8.98 9.60 -5.21
N GLU A 34 -8.36 8.53 -5.73
CA GLU A 34 -8.59 8.02 -7.08
C GLU A 34 -9.54 6.82 -7.10
N LEU A 35 -9.54 6.03 -6.03
CA LEU A 35 -10.35 4.81 -5.94
C LEU A 35 -11.83 5.13 -5.70
N THR A 36 -12.68 4.59 -6.58
CA THR A 36 -14.15 4.72 -6.48
C THR A 36 -14.84 3.40 -6.10
N ASN A 37 -14.14 2.27 -6.26
CA ASN A 37 -14.66 0.94 -5.95
C ASN A 37 -14.29 0.54 -4.51
N ILE A 38 -15.31 0.25 -3.69
CA ILE A 38 -15.16 -0.19 -2.29
C ILE A 38 -14.27 -1.44 -2.17
N ARG A 39 -14.35 -2.38 -3.11
CA ARG A 39 -13.52 -3.60 -3.10
C ARG A 39 -12.05 -3.25 -3.28
N GLU A 40 -11.73 -2.33 -4.18
CA GLU A 40 -10.35 -1.88 -4.38
C GLU A 40 -9.85 -1.10 -3.16
N VAL A 41 -10.69 -0.25 -2.56
CA VAL A 41 -10.36 0.44 -1.32
C VAL A 41 -10.02 -0.57 -0.21
N ALA A 42 -10.83 -1.62 -0.04
CA ALA A 42 -10.55 -2.67 0.94
C ALA A 42 -9.22 -3.40 0.65
N ASN A 43 -8.99 -3.80 -0.60
CA ASN A 43 -7.73 -4.43 -1.01
C ASN A 43 -6.51 -3.54 -0.73
N MET A 44 -6.63 -2.25 -1.02
CA MET A 44 -5.60 -1.25 -0.77
C MET A 44 -5.33 -1.09 0.72
N LEU A 45 -6.37 -0.96 1.57
CA LEU A 45 -6.22 -0.82 3.02
C LEU A 45 -5.53 -2.05 3.64
N PHE A 46 -5.92 -3.25 3.24
CA PHE A 46 -5.26 -4.46 3.74
C PHE A 46 -3.80 -4.60 3.30
N ALA A 47 -3.46 -4.09 2.12
CA ALA A 47 -2.08 -4.08 1.64
C ALA A 47 -1.24 -3.02 2.37
N HIS A 48 -1.86 -1.90 2.76
CA HIS A 48 -1.24 -0.86 3.59
C HIS A 48 -0.93 -1.40 4.99
N GLU A 49 -1.90 -1.97 5.69
CA GLU A 49 -1.72 -2.62 7.00
C GLU A 49 -0.61 -3.67 6.95
N LYS A 50 -0.61 -4.53 5.92
CA LYS A 50 0.44 -5.55 5.77
C LYS A 50 1.83 -4.96 5.59
N ARG A 51 1.94 -3.78 4.96
CA ARG A 51 3.23 -3.11 4.76
C ARG A 51 3.67 -2.37 6.03
N GLU A 52 2.75 -1.86 6.84
CA GLU A 52 3.06 -1.33 8.18
C GLU A 52 3.73 -2.40 9.03
N ASP A 53 3.13 -3.61 9.10
CA ASP A 53 3.73 -4.76 9.80
C ASP A 53 5.17 -5.03 9.31
N GLU A 54 5.38 -5.05 7.99
CA GLU A 54 6.71 -5.29 7.40
C GLU A 54 7.71 -4.20 7.78
N ILE A 55 7.28 -2.93 7.87
CA ILE A 55 8.14 -1.82 8.27
C ILE A 55 8.49 -1.92 9.75
N GLU A 56 7.51 -2.20 10.62
CA GLU A 56 7.69 -2.30 12.07
C GLU A 56 8.67 -3.41 12.47
N ILE A 57 8.60 -4.57 11.82
CA ILE A 57 9.53 -5.68 12.07
C ILE A 57 10.90 -5.50 11.39
N GLY A 58 11.12 -4.38 10.71
CA GLY A 58 12.36 -4.09 9.99
C GLY A 58 12.56 -4.96 8.74
N LEU A 59 11.50 -5.58 8.23
CA LEU A 59 11.54 -6.33 6.98
C LEU A 59 11.63 -5.36 5.79
N TYR A 60 12.70 -5.49 5.02
CA TYR A 60 12.97 -4.69 3.81
C TYR A 60 13.31 -3.21 4.04
N CYS A 61 13.50 -2.79 5.29
CA CYS A 61 14.17 -1.55 5.67
C CYS A 61 15.58 -1.92 6.11
N ARG A 62 16.63 -1.39 5.46
CA ARG A 62 18.02 -1.73 5.83
C ARG A 62 18.20 -1.45 7.32
N LYS A 63 18.65 -2.46 8.09
CA LYS A 63 19.26 -2.22 9.41
C LYS A 63 20.35 -1.17 9.22
N ILE A 64 20.17 -0.02 9.86
CA ILE A 64 21.24 0.96 10.07
C ILE A 64 22.18 0.36 11.11
#